data_AF-A0A7J6ESH5-F1
#
_entry.id   AF-A0A7J6ESH5-F1
#
_cell.length_a   1.000
_cell.length_b   1.000
_cell.length_c   1.000
_cell.angle_alpha   90.00
_cell.angle_beta   90.00
_cell.angle_gamma   90.00
#
_symmetry.space_group_name_H-M   'P 1'
#
loop_
_entity.id
_entity.type
_entity.pdbx_description
1 polymer ?
#
loop_
_entity_poly.entity_id
_entity_poly.type
_entity_poly.pdbx_seq_one_letter_code
_entity_poly.pdbx_strand_id
1 'polypeptide(L)'
;MSNEDVLVGEKKQCVPFIVCFNKENNEVSSNCRQFEFKGIFCRHALSILIHKIIFLVFDKYILRRWRKDVKRYHTKIKISYDNWSDKLEIQQFDKMCNLFCTVVDLTAGDETKCNIVLEAIHNLKAKLLRIDDVCGRRDETNSNIINGD
;
A
#
# COMPACT_ATOMS: atom_id res chain seq x y z
N MET A 1 18.33 -25.17 8.68
CA MET A 1 17.77 -25.59 7.38
C MET A 1 16.38 -26.15 7.64
N SER A 2 15.47 -25.99 6.70
CA SER A 2 14.10 -26.53 6.78
C SER A 2 13.74 -27.12 5.43
N ASN A 3 13.33 -28.38 5.39
CA ASN A 3 12.93 -29.04 4.16
C ASN A 3 11.40 -28.94 4.04
N GLU A 4 10.88 -28.67 2.85
CA GLU A 4 9.45 -28.76 2.58
C GLU A 4 9.19 -29.40 1.23
N ASP A 5 8.02 -30.01 1.13
CA ASP A 5 7.58 -30.73 -0.06
C ASP A 5 6.91 -29.78 -1.06
N VAL A 6 7.56 -29.56 -2.20
CA VAL A 6 7.06 -28.75 -3.31
C VAL A 6 6.49 -29.67 -4.39
N LEU A 7 5.32 -29.33 -4.94
CA LEU A 7 4.78 -30.03 -6.11
C LEU A 7 5.41 -29.47 -7.39
N VAL A 8 6.00 -30.36 -8.19
CA VAL A 8 6.58 -30.05 -9.50
C VAL A 8 5.89 -30.97 -10.52
N GLY A 9 4.82 -30.45 -11.13
CA GLY A 9 3.82 -31.29 -11.79
C GLY A 9 3.15 -32.21 -10.77
N GLU A 10 2.95 -33.48 -11.14
CA GLU A 10 2.36 -34.51 -10.27
C GLU A 10 3.33 -35.03 -9.18
N LYS A 11 4.61 -34.69 -9.25
CA LYS A 11 5.64 -35.23 -8.34
C LYS A 11 5.90 -34.30 -7.16
N LYS A 12 5.85 -34.88 -5.96
CA LYS A 12 6.23 -34.23 -4.70
C LYS A 12 7.75 -34.30 -4.53
N GLN A 13 8.43 -33.16 -4.50
CA GLN A 13 9.88 -33.06 -4.32
C GLN A 13 10.20 -32.39 -2.99
N CYS A 14 11.00 -33.03 -2.14
CA CYS A 14 11.47 -32.42 -0.90
C CYS A 14 12.60 -31.43 -1.22
N VAL A 15 12.36 -30.13 -1.04
CA VAL A 15 13.29 -29.04 -1.38
C VAL A 15 13.88 -28.45 -0.10
N PRO A 16 15.22 -28.34 0.01
CA PRO A 16 15.87 -27.71 1.16
C PRO A 16 15.79 -26.18 1.08
N PHE A 17 15.18 -25.56 2.09
CA PHE A 17 15.20 -24.12 2.27
C PHE A 17 16.39 -23.70 3.14
N ILE A 18 17.22 -22.84 2.55
CA ILE A 18 18.44 -22.31 3.13
C ILE A 18 18.14 -20.88 3.57
N VAL A 19 18.32 -20.63 4.85
CA VAL A 19 18.25 -19.29 5.46
C VAL A 19 19.58 -19.04 6.15
N CYS A 20 20.26 -17.98 5.74
CA CYS A 20 21.49 -17.51 6.36
C CYS A 20 21.15 -16.30 7.22
N PHE A 21 21.70 -16.25 8.44
CA PHE A 21 21.70 -15.05 9.26
C PHE A 21 23.14 -14.61 9.55
N ASN A 22 23.55 -13.49 8.96
CA ASN A 22 24.80 -12.83 9.32
C ASN A 22 24.56 -11.93 10.54
N LYS A 23 25.28 -12.19 11.63
CA LYS A 23 25.17 -11.48 12.91
C LYS A 23 25.87 -10.10 12.89
N GLU A 24 26.89 -9.92 12.05
CA GLU A 24 27.71 -8.70 12.02
C GLU A 24 26.93 -7.53 11.42
N ASN A 25 26.30 -7.77 10.27
CA ASN A 25 25.47 -6.78 9.58
C ASN A 25 23.96 -6.94 9.86
N ASN A 26 23.59 -7.87 10.74
CA ASN A 26 22.23 -8.30 11.06
C ASN A 26 21.36 -8.51 9.82
N GLU A 27 21.79 -9.41 8.93
CA GLU A 27 21.11 -9.72 7.67
C GLU A 27 20.58 -11.14 7.64
N VAL A 28 19.28 -11.28 7.35
CA VAL A 28 18.69 -12.54 6.92
C VAL A 28 18.59 -12.54 5.40
N SER A 29 19.17 -13.57 4.78
CA SER A 29 18.98 -13.91 3.37
C SER A 29 18.42 -15.33 3.24
N SER A 30 17.66 -15.61 2.18
CA SER A 30 17.06 -16.93 1.98
C SER A 30 16.94 -17.29 0.50
N ASN A 31 17.00 -18.58 0.17
CA ASN A 31 16.77 -19.03 -1.22
C ASN A 31 15.34 -18.76 -1.71
N CYS A 32 14.39 -18.44 -0.81
CA CYS A 32 13.03 -18.01 -1.12
C CYS A 32 12.93 -16.62 -1.77
N ARG A 33 13.94 -15.75 -1.55
CA ARG A 33 14.06 -14.37 -2.04
C ARG A 33 12.82 -13.46 -1.93
N GLN A 34 11.92 -13.74 -0.98
CA GLN A 34 10.63 -13.02 -0.90
C GLN A 34 10.78 -11.56 -0.44
N PHE A 35 11.85 -11.21 0.31
CA PHE A 35 12.07 -9.82 0.68
C PHE A 35 12.55 -9.00 -0.53
N GLU A 36 13.43 -9.60 -1.33
CA GLU A 36 14.03 -9.02 -2.51
C GLU A 36 12.98 -8.78 -3.62
N PHE A 37 12.05 -9.71 -3.82
CA PHE A 37 10.97 -9.56 -4.80
C PHE A 37 9.71 -8.82 -4.28
N LYS A 38 9.30 -9.05 -3.03
CA LYS A 38 8.01 -8.55 -2.49
C LYS A 38 8.13 -7.61 -1.29
N GLY A 39 9.32 -7.46 -0.71
CA GLY A 39 9.53 -6.67 0.51
C GLY A 39 8.90 -7.29 1.76
N ILE A 40 8.71 -8.61 1.77
CA ILE A 40 8.09 -9.40 2.85
C ILE A 40 9.00 -10.61 3.10
N PHE A 41 9.39 -10.85 4.35
CA PHE A 41 10.13 -12.07 4.70
C PHE A 41 9.30 -13.34 4.46
N CYS A 42 9.92 -14.40 3.95
CA CYS A 42 9.30 -15.72 3.92
C CYS A 42 9.15 -16.29 5.35
N ARG A 43 8.27 -17.28 5.51
CA ARG A 43 8.09 -18.01 6.79
C ARG A 43 9.41 -18.52 7.38
N HIS A 44 10.36 -18.93 6.53
CA HIS A 44 11.67 -19.44 6.94
C HIS A 44 12.55 -18.33 7.55
N ALA A 45 12.59 -17.16 6.91
CA ALA A 45 13.32 -15.99 7.41
C ALA A 45 12.70 -15.48 8.73
N LEU A 46 11.37 -15.42 8.80
CA LEU A 46 10.65 -15.07 10.04
C LEU A 46 10.92 -16.07 11.18
N SER A 47 10.90 -17.38 10.89
CA SER A 47 11.19 -18.43 11.86
C SER A 47 12.60 -18.29 12.46
N ILE A 48 13.61 -17.98 11.62
CA ILE A 48 14.97 -17.73 12.12
C ILE A 48 15.06 -16.43 12.93
N LEU A 49 14.39 -15.34 12.53
CA LEU A 49 14.34 -14.10 13.31
C LEU A 49 13.74 -14.33 14.71
N ILE A 50 12.61 -15.05 14.78
CA ILE A 50 11.94 -15.41 16.03
C ILE A 50 12.84 -16.29 16.89
N HIS A 51 13.45 -17.34 16.33
CA HIS A 51 14.38 -18.22 17.06
C HIS A 51 15.64 -17.46 17.56
N LYS A 52 16.08 -16.42 16.85
CA LYS A 52 17.20 -15.55 17.27
C LYS A 52 16.77 -14.41 18.21
N ILE A 53 15.49 -14.32 18.58
CA ILE A 53 14.93 -13.29 19.47
C ILE A 53 15.11 -11.88 18.87
N ILE A 54 15.10 -11.78 17.54
CA ILE A 54 15.29 -10.52 16.78
C ILE A 54 13.91 -9.92 16.50
N PHE A 55 13.41 -9.14 17.46
CA PHE A 55 12.14 -8.41 17.34
C PHE A 55 12.30 -7.00 16.75
N LEU A 56 13.51 -6.43 16.77
CA LEU A 56 13.78 -5.15 16.12
C LEU A 56 14.06 -5.37 14.63
N VAL A 57 13.19 -4.83 13.77
CA VAL A 57 13.38 -4.83 12.32
C VAL A 57 14.33 -3.68 11.96
N PHE A 58 15.51 -4.02 11.43
CA PHE A 58 16.52 -3.03 11.00
C PHE A 58 16.01 -2.17 9.83
N ASP A 59 16.40 -0.90 9.77
CA ASP A 59 15.89 0.09 8.81
C ASP A 59 15.96 -0.35 7.34
N LYS A 60 16.99 -1.12 6.97
CA LYS A 60 17.15 -1.72 5.62
C LYS A 60 15.95 -2.59 5.20
N TYR A 61 15.19 -3.12 6.16
CA TYR A 61 13.97 -3.88 5.93
C TYR A 61 12.68 -3.04 6.04
N ILE A 62 12.74 -1.83 6.61
CA ILE A 62 11.60 -0.91 6.77
C ILE A 62 11.36 -0.12 5.47
N LEU A 63 10.87 -0.82 4.44
CA LEU A 63 10.57 -0.21 3.14
C LEU A 63 9.54 0.92 3.25
N ARG A 64 9.66 1.94 2.39
CA ARG A 64 8.74 3.10 2.31
C ARG A 64 7.25 2.75 2.16
N ARG A 65 6.90 1.52 1.75
CA ARG A 65 5.52 0.99 1.71
C ARG A 65 4.95 0.56 3.07
N TRP A 66 5.79 0.13 4.02
CA TRP A 66 5.37 -0.32 5.35
C TRP A 66 5.28 0.82 6.37
N ARG A 67 5.99 1.91 6.10
CA ARG A 67 6.05 3.12 6.94
C ARG A 67 4.68 3.80 7.11
N LYS A 68 4.32 4.15 8.36
CA LYS A 68 3.06 4.84 8.72
C LYS A 68 3.15 6.37 8.57
N ASP A 69 4.34 6.95 8.73
CA ASP A 69 4.66 8.36 8.51
C ASP A 69 4.44 8.80 7.05
N VAL A 70 4.56 7.87 6.10
CA VAL A 70 4.38 8.14 4.68
C VAL A 70 2.89 8.23 4.35
N LYS A 71 2.37 9.47 4.31
CA LYS A 71 1.03 9.78 3.77
C LYS A 71 0.92 9.26 2.33
N ARG A 72 -0.08 8.43 2.04
CA ARG A 72 -0.47 7.97 0.70
C ARG A 72 -1.94 8.31 0.46
N TYR A 73 -2.29 8.71 -0.76
CA TYR A 73 -3.65 9.18 -1.05
C TYR A 73 -4.73 8.10 -0.85
N HIS A 74 -4.44 6.84 -1.20
CA HIS A 74 -5.34 5.71 -0.93
C HIS A 74 -5.53 5.42 0.58
N THR A 75 -4.61 5.82 1.46
CA THR A 75 -4.75 5.64 2.92
C THR A 75 -5.79 6.58 3.54
N LYS A 76 -6.33 7.55 2.79
CA LYS A 76 -7.55 8.27 3.19
C LYS A 76 -8.77 7.35 3.25
N ILE A 77 -8.79 6.30 2.43
CA ILE A 77 -9.90 5.34 2.37
C ILE A 77 -9.60 4.21 3.35
N LYS A 78 -10.50 4.00 4.32
CA LYS A 78 -10.38 2.93 5.32
C LYS A 78 -10.64 1.58 4.67
N ILE A 79 -9.58 0.95 4.15
CA ILE A 79 -9.59 -0.43 3.65
C ILE A 79 -9.78 -1.39 4.83
N SER A 80 -10.83 -2.20 4.79
CA SER A 80 -10.92 -3.46 5.54
C SER A 80 -10.53 -4.61 4.63
N TYR A 81 -9.90 -5.66 5.19
CA TYR A 81 -9.67 -6.91 4.45
C TYR A 81 -10.97 -7.68 4.20
N ASP A 82 -11.94 -7.56 5.12
CA ASP A 82 -13.09 -8.45 5.19
C ASP A 82 -14.19 -8.08 4.18
N ASN A 83 -14.20 -6.83 3.71
CA ASN A 83 -15.28 -6.24 2.92
C ASN A 83 -14.76 -5.27 1.83
N TRP A 84 -13.55 -5.54 1.30
CA TRP A 84 -12.80 -4.64 0.42
C TRP A 84 -13.56 -4.20 -0.85
N SER A 85 -14.28 -5.11 -1.49
CA SER A 85 -14.97 -4.85 -2.77
C SER A 85 -16.28 -4.04 -2.63
N ASP A 86 -16.85 -3.95 -1.42
CA ASP A 86 -18.24 -3.49 -1.24
C ASP A 86 -18.33 -2.01 -0.88
N LYS A 87 -17.21 -1.39 -0.45
CA LYS A 87 -17.22 0.01 -0.06
C LYS A 87 -17.26 0.91 -1.30
N LEU A 88 -18.35 1.64 -1.47
CA LEU A 88 -18.57 2.58 -2.57
C LEU A 88 -17.38 3.55 -2.80
N GLU A 89 -16.74 4.03 -1.73
CA GLU A 89 -15.52 4.86 -1.80
C GLU A 89 -14.35 4.17 -2.53
N ILE A 90 -14.15 2.87 -2.30
CA ILE A 90 -13.08 2.08 -2.93
C ILE A 90 -13.39 1.89 -4.41
N GLN A 91 -14.63 1.48 -4.74
CA GLN A 91 -15.07 1.33 -6.13
C GLN A 91 -14.96 2.64 -6.93
N GLN A 92 -15.31 3.78 -6.32
CA GLN A 92 -15.14 5.10 -6.94
C GLN A 92 -13.67 5.45 -7.14
N PHE A 93 -12.81 5.20 -6.15
CA PHE A 93 -11.37 5.43 -6.24
C PHE A 93 -10.72 4.59 -7.34
N ASP A 94 -10.97 3.28 -7.35
CA ASP A 94 -10.40 2.37 -8.37
C ASP A 94 -10.90 2.73 -9.77
N LYS A 95 -12.18 3.10 -9.92
CA LYS A 95 -12.73 3.61 -11.20
C LYS A 95 -12.03 4.89 -11.66
N MET A 96 -11.76 5.83 -10.77
CA MET A 96 -11.02 7.06 -11.08
C MET A 96 -9.55 6.77 -11.44
N CYS A 97 -8.88 5.90 -10.69
CA CYS A 97 -7.49 5.50 -10.96
C CYS A 97 -7.36 4.75 -12.29
N ASN A 98 -8.25 3.80 -12.60
CA ASN A 98 -8.23 3.06 -13.86
C ASN A 98 -8.44 3.98 -15.07
N LEU A 99 -9.44 4.88 -15.01
CA LEU A 99 -9.66 5.89 -16.05
C LEU A 99 -8.45 6.81 -16.21
N PHE A 100 -7.82 7.20 -15.10
CA PHE A 100 -6.62 8.04 -15.13
C PHE A 100 -5.43 7.32 -15.79
N CYS A 101 -5.19 6.05 -15.49
CA CYS A 101 -4.18 5.24 -16.16
C CYS A 101 -4.43 5.19 -17.68
N THR A 102 -5.66 4.89 -18.12
CA THR A 102 -6.00 4.88 -19.55
C THR A 102 -5.73 6.23 -20.24
N VAL A 103 -5.96 7.36 -19.57
CA VAL A 103 -5.62 8.68 -20.11
C VAL A 103 -4.10 8.87 -20.22
N VAL A 104 -3.32 8.44 -19.22
CA VAL A 104 -1.85 8.50 -19.27
C VAL A 104 -1.26 7.57 -20.34
N ASP A 105 -1.83 6.38 -20.52
CA ASP A 105 -1.42 5.44 -21.58
C ASP A 105 -1.62 6.05 -22.97
N LEU A 106 -2.71 6.82 -23.17
CA LEU A 106 -2.97 7.58 -24.40
C LEU A 106 -2.04 8.79 -24.63
N THR A 107 -1.26 9.22 -23.61
CA THR A 107 -0.21 10.24 -23.75
C THR A 107 1.19 9.66 -23.90
N ALA A 108 1.35 8.33 -23.85
CA ALA A 108 2.66 7.68 -23.92
C ALA A 108 3.40 8.03 -25.23
N GLY A 109 4.53 8.74 -25.11
CA GLY A 109 5.35 9.18 -26.24
C GLY A 109 4.99 10.55 -26.84
N ASP A 110 3.99 11.27 -26.29
CA ASP A 110 3.63 12.61 -26.76
C ASP A 110 3.65 13.64 -25.62
N GLU A 111 4.74 14.42 -25.57
CA GLU A 111 4.94 15.47 -24.57
C GLU A 111 3.84 16.56 -24.61
N THR A 112 3.28 16.85 -25.78
CA THR A 112 2.21 17.86 -25.90
C THR A 112 0.92 17.38 -25.24
N LYS A 113 0.55 16.10 -25.46
CA LYS A 113 -0.59 15.47 -24.77
C LYS A 113 -0.34 15.34 -23.28
N CYS A 114 0.87 14.94 -22.86
CA CYS A 114 1.27 14.91 -21.45
C CYS A 114 1.05 16.26 -20.77
N ASN A 115 1.50 17.35 -21.39
CA ASN A 115 1.37 18.70 -20.83
C ASN A 115 -0.11 19.15 -20.73
N ILE A 116 -0.94 18.85 -21.73
CA ILE A 116 -2.39 19.11 -21.68
C ILE A 116 -3.06 18.35 -20.52
N VAL A 117 -2.72 17.06 -20.35
CA VAL A 117 -3.24 16.23 -19.25
C VAL A 117 -2.76 16.74 -17.89
N LEU A 118 -1.49 17.13 -17.76
CA LEU A 118 -0.95 17.75 -16.54
C LEU A 118 -1.69 19.05 -16.19
N GLU A 119 -1.86 19.97 -17.14
CA GLU A 119 -2.58 21.22 -16.89
C GLU A 119 -4.04 20.95 -16.46
N ALA A 120 -4.72 20.01 -17.11
CA ALA A 120 -6.07 19.59 -16.74
C ALA A 120 -6.14 19.06 -15.29
N ILE A 121 -5.19 18.22 -14.87
CA ILE A 121 -5.10 17.72 -13.48
C ILE A 121 -4.88 18.87 -12.49
N HIS A 122 -3.95 19.79 -12.81
CA HIS A 122 -3.66 20.95 -11.96
C HIS A 122 -4.90 21.85 -11.80
N ASN A 123 -5.62 22.12 -12.89
CA ASN A 123 -6.87 22.89 -12.89
C ASN A 123 -7.99 22.18 -12.13
N LEU A 124 -8.14 20.85 -12.27
CA LEU A 124 -9.10 20.05 -11.50
C LEU A 124 -8.79 20.06 -9.99
N LYS A 125 -7.52 19.87 -9.62
CA LYS A 125 -7.05 19.94 -8.23
C LYS A 125 -7.34 21.32 -7.61
N ALA A 126 -7.09 22.40 -8.35
CA ALA A 126 -7.37 23.76 -7.90
C ALA A 126 -8.88 24.04 -7.74
N LYS A 127 -9.73 23.43 -8.57
CA LYS A 127 -11.20 23.51 -8.42
C LYS A 127 -11.69 22.74 -7.19
N LEU A 128 -11.21 21.51 -6.96
CA LEU A 128 -11.63 20.68 -5.83
C LEU A 128 -11.31 21.34 -4.48
N LEU A 129 -10.10 21.87 -4.30
CA LEU A 129 -9.70 22.55 -3.06
C LEU A 129 -10.63 23.73 -2.69
N ARG A 130 -11.16 24.46 -3.69
CA ARG A 130 -12.10 25.57 -3.48
C ARG A 130 -13.50 25.13 -3.05
N ILE A 131 -13.86 23.85 -3.23
CA ILE A 131 -15.18 23.33 -2.82
C ILE A 131 -15.19 23.04 -1.32
N ASP A 132 -14.08 22.53 -0.78
CA ASP A 132 -13.92 22.26 0.66
C ASP A 132 -14.10 23.56 1.49
N ASP A 133 -13.53 24.69 1.03
CA ASP A 133 -13.63 26.04 1.63
C ASP A 133 -15.07 26.64 1.67
N VAL A 134 -16.02 26.05 0.93
CA VAL A 134 -17.41 26.51 0.81
C VAL A 134 -18.36 25.67 1.67
N CYS A 135 -17.98 24.45 2.04
CA CYS A 135 -18.82 23.56 2.85
C CYS A 135 -18.72 23.88 4.36
N GLY A 136 -17.51 24.10 4.88
CA GLY A 136 -17.22 24.27 6.32
C GLY A 136 -17.65 25.62 6.94
N ARG A 137 -18.83 26.14 6.60
CA ARG A 137 -19.32 27.46 7.03
C ARG A 137 -20.83 27.53 7.35
N ARG A 138 -21.47 26.39 7.67
CA ARG A 138 -22.94 26.34 7.86
C ARG A 138 -23.49 25.67 9.12
N ASP A 139 -22.63 25.16 10.00
CA ASP A 139 -23.05 24.37 11.18
C ASP A 139 -22.87 25.11 12.53
N GLU A 140 -22.99 26.46 12.54
CA GLU A 140 -22.91 27.29 13.77
C GLU A 140 -24.13 28.20 14.02
N THR A 141 -25.30 27.88 13.47
CA THR A 141 -26.56 28.54 13.87
C THR A 141 -27.74 27.56 13.94
N ASN A 142 -27.91 26.91 15.11
CA ASN A 142 -29.21 26.63 15.77
C ASN A 142 -29.02 25.80 17.05
N SER A 143 -28.80 26.48 18.19
CA SER A 143 -28.74 25.86 19.53
C SER A 143 -29.44 26.72 20.60
N ASN A 144 -30.71 27.06 20.34
CA ASN A 144 -31.67 27.64 21.28
C ASN A 144 -33.07 27.08 20.93
N ILE A 145 -33.99 26.95 21.90
CA ILE A 145 -35.42 26.48 21.75
C ILE A 145 -35.48 24.94 21.47
N ILE A 146 -35.98 23.97 22.28
CA ILE A 146 -36.81 23.78 23.52
C ILE A 146 -36.35 22.41 24.15
N ASN A 147 -36.38 21.99 25.44
CA ASN A 147 -36.66 22.47 26.83
C ASN A 147 -35.63 21.77 27.79
N GLY A 148 -35.72 21.68 29.13
CA GLY A 148 -36.61 22.27 30.16
C GLY A 148 -37.35 21.24 31.03
N ASP A 149 -37.37 21.45 32.35
CA ASP A 149 -38.27 20.92 33.41
C ASP A 149 -38.04 21.74 34.71
#